data_AF-A0A8B9DHF2-F1
#
_entry.id   AF-A0A8B9DHF2-F1
#
_cell.length_a   1.000
_cell.length_b   1.000
_cell.length_c   1.000
_cell.angle_alpha   90.00
_cell.angle_beta   90.00
_cell.angle_gamma   90.00
#
_symmetry.space_group_name_H-M   'P 1'
#
loop_
_entity.id
_entity.type
_entity.pdbx_description
1 polymer ?
#
loop_
_entity_poly.entity_id
_entity_poly.type
_entity_poly.pdbx_seq_one_letter_code
_entity_poly.pdbx_strand_id
1 'polypeptide(L)' 'MKSPAVVGVLCTDSQGLNLGCRGTLSDEHAGVISVLAQQAAKLTSDPTDIPVVCLESDSGNIMIQKHDSITVAVHKLAS' A
#
# COMPACT_ATOMS: atom_id res chain seq x y z
N MET A 1 6.75 -5.38 12.83
CA MET A 1 5.46 -4.75 13.21
C MET A 1 5.39 -4.72 14.73
N LYS A 2 5.38 -3.54 15.35
CA LYS A 2 5.28 -3.34 16.82
C LYS A 2 3.96 -2.69 17.25
N SER A 3 3.23 -2.09 16.32
CA SER A 3 1.90 -1.52 16.58
C SER A 3 0.86 -2.64 16.59
N PRO A 4 0.07 -2.82 17.66
CA PRO A 4 -0.86 -3.94 17.78
C PRO A 4 -1.94 -4.00 16.69
N ALA A 5 -2.38 -2.83 16.20
CA ALA A 5 -3.41 -2.76 15.16
C ALA A 5 -2.87 -3.02 13.74
N VAL A 6 -1.55 -3.02 13.54
CA VAL A 6 -0.92 -3.25 12.24
C VAL A 6 -0.59 -4.72 12.09
N VAL A 7 -1.36 -5.40 11.24
CA VAL A 7 -1.29 -6.86 11.04
C VAL A 7 -0.58 -7.25 9.75
N GLY A 8 -0.32 -6.29 8.86
CA GLY A 8 0.45 -6.52 7.64
C GLY A 8 1.15 -5.27 7.13
N VAL A 9 2.31 -5.47 6.50
CA VAL A 9 3.03 -4.41 5.76
C VAL A 9 3.71 -5.01 4.54
N LEU A 10 3.74 -4.27 3.43
CA LEU A 10 4.47 -4.62 2.22
C LEU A 10 5.09 -3.38 1.60
N CYS A 11 6.34 -3.50 1.14
CA CYS A 11 7.02 -2.50 0.32
C CYS A 11 7.30 -3.09 -1.07
N THR A 12 6.95 -2.37 -2.12
CA THR A 12 7.20 -2.77 -3.52
C THR A 12 7.84 -1.64 -4.30
N ASP A 13 8.62 -1.96 -5.32
CA ASP A 13 9.08 -0.96 -6.29
C ASP A 13 7.97 -0.61 -7.31
N SER A 14 8.31 0.30 -8.23
CA SER A 14 7.43 0.74 -9.32
C SER A 14 7.05 -0.34 -10.35
N GLN A 15 7.76 -1.47 -10.39
CA GLN A 15 7.47 -2.60 -11.29
C GLN A 15 6.64 -3.68 -10.60
N GLY A 16 6.26 -3.48 -9.34
CA GLY A 16 5.50 -4.48 -8.58
C GLY A 16 6.36 -5.59 -8.00
N LEU A 17 7.69 -5.41 -7.91
CA LEU A 17 8.58 -6.37 -7.28
C LEU A 17 8.64 -6.13 -5.76
N ASN A 18 8.40 -7.19 -4.99
CA ASN A 18 8.43 -7.11 -3.54
C ASN A 18 9.84 -6.79 -3.03
N LEU A 19 9.97 -5.71 -2.26
CA LEU A 19 11.18 -5.33 -1.53
C LEU A 19 11.21 -5.93 -0.13
N GLY A 20 10.03 -6.30 0.40
CA GLY A 20 9.87 -6.96 1.68
C GLY A 20 8.45 -6.82 2.21
N CYS A 21 7.96 -7.88 2.83
CA CYS A 21 6.64 -7.90 3.46
C CYS A 21 6.64 -8.64 4.80
N ARG A 22 5.63 -8.40 5.63
CA ARG A 22 5.38 -9.12 6.88
C ARG A 22 3.88 -9.17 7.15
N GLY A 23 3.42 -10.26 7.77
CA GLY A 23 2.03 -10.39 8.23
C GLY A 23 1.08 -10.80 7.11
N THR A 24 -0.10 -10.18 7.08
CA THR A 24 -1.18 -10.52 6.14
C THR A 24 -0.90 -10.15 4.67
N LEU A 25 0.14 -9.35 4.40
CA LEU A 25 0.54 -8.99 3.04
C LEU A 25 1.74 -9.85 2.62
N SER A 26 1.59 -10.56 1.51
CA SER A 26 2.57 -11.47 0.89
C SER A 26 3.03 -10.98 -0.49
N ASP A 27 4.07 -11.60 -1.05
CA ASP A 27 4.69 -11.29 -2.35
C ASP A 27 3.68 -11.14 -3.50
N GLU A 28 2.62 -11.94 -3.51
CA GLU A 28 1.58 -11.91 -4.56
C GLU A 28 0.85 -10.57 -4.66
N HIS A 29 0.86 -9.77 -3.59
CA HIS A 29 0.15 -8.49 -3.53
C HIS A 29 0.98 -7.32 -4.09
N ALA A 30 2.29 -7.47 -4.28
CA ALA A 30 3.17 -6.37 -4.67
C ALA A 30 2.76 -5.72 -6.01
N GLY A 31 2.40 -6.56 -7.00
CA GLY A 31 1.91 -6.11 -8.30
C GLY A 31 0.68 -5.21 -8.18
N VAL A 32 -0.39 -5.69 -7.54
CA VAL A 32 -1.64 -4.91 -7.40
C VAL A 32 -1.46 -3.65 -6.56
N ILE A 33 -0.67 -3.71 -5.48
CA ILE A 33 -0.36 -2.53 -4.63
C ILE A 33 0.33 -1.43 -5.45
N SER A 34 1.35 -1.79 -6.25
CA SER A 34 2.06 -0.82 -7.08
C SER A 34 1.14 -0.16 -8.12
N VAL A 35 0.30 -0.96 -8.78
CA VAL A 35 -0.59 -0.49 -9.84
C VAL A 35 -1.69 0.41 -9.27
N LEU A 36 -2.28 0.08 -8.13
CA LEU A 36 -3.29 0.92 -7.49
C LEU A 36 -2.75 2.33 -7.19
N ALA A 37 -1.55 2.42 -6.62
CA ALA A 37 -0.92 3.72 -6.36
C ALA A 37 -0.64 4.51 -7.65
N GLN A 38 -0.18 3.83 -8.71
CA GLN A 38 0.06 4.46 -10.02
C GLN A 38 -1.21 4.94 -10.69
N GLN A 39 -2.32 4.22 -10.56
CA GLN A 39 -3.61 4.65 -11.12
C GLN A 39 -4.19 5.81 -10.32
N ALA A 40 -4.10 5.78 -8.99
CA ALA A 40 -4.56 6.87 -8.15
C ALA A 40 -3.82 8.19 -8.41
N ALA A 41 -2.50 8.14 -8.64
CA ALA A 41 -1.72 9.32 -9.00
C ALA A 41 -2.18 10.02 -10.29
N LYS A 42 -2.93 9.34 -11.17
CA LYS A 42 -3.49 9.95 -12.39
C LYS A 42 -4.76 10.76 -12.15
N LEU A 43 -5.33 10.71 -10.94
CA LEU A 43 -6.55 11.46 -10.57
C LEU A 43 -6.26 12.93 -10.27
N THR A 44 -5.00 13.30 -10.12
CA THR A 44 -4.55 14.67 -9.87
C THR A 44 -3.50 15.05 -10.92
N SER A 45 -3.51 16.31 -11.34
CA SER A 45 -2.48 16.88 -12.21
C SER A 45 -1.31 17.45 -11.43
N ASP A 46 -1.44 17.63 -10.12
CA ASP A 46 -0.38 18.10 -9.25
C ASP A 46 0.54 16.92 -8.87
N PRO A 47 1.80 16.88 -9.32
CA PRO A 47 2.71 15.79 -9.02
C PRO A 47 3.14 15.74 -7.55
N THR A 48 2.84 16.77 -6.76
CA THR A 48 3.13 16.82 -5.31
C THR A 48 1.98 16.32 -4.46
N ASP A 49 0.78 16.23 -5.04
CA ASP A 49 -0.41 15.65 -4.41
C ASP A 49 -0.35 14.12 -4.55
N ILE A 50 0.26 13.45 -3.58
CA ILE A 50 0.42 11.98 -3.62
C ILE A 50 -0.72 11.31 -2.84
N PRO A 51 -1.72 10.71 -3.53
CA PRO A 51 -2.89 10.16 -2.87
C PRO A 51 -2.56 8.92 -2.04
N VAL A 52 -3.34 8.74 -0.98
CA VAL A 52 -3.43 7.46 -0.25
C VAL A 52 -4.63 6.69 -0.78
N VAL A 53 -4.40 5.46 -1.25
CA VAL A 53 -5.49 4.54 -1.62
C VAL A 53 -5.87 3.72 -0.40
N CYS A 54 -7.14 3.78 -0.01
CA CYS A 54 -7.68 2.97 1.07
C CYS A 54 -8.64 1.91 0.51
N LEU A 55 -8.35 0.64 0.81
CA LEU A 55 -9.29 -0.47 0.61
C LEU A 55 -9.87 -0.80 1.99
N GLU A 56 -11.17 -0.58 2.16
CA GLU A 56 -11.87 -0.71 3.44
C GLU A 56 -12.83 -1.88 3.40
N SER A 57 -12.81 -2.70 4.46
CA SER A 57 -13.75 -3.80 4.65
C SER A 57 -13.96 -4.07 6.14
N ASP A 58 -14.86 -5.02 6.45
CA ASP A 58 -15.10 -5.47 7.83
C ASP A 58 -13.85 -6.05 8.50
N SER A 59 -12.84 -6.49 7.72
CA SER A 59 -11.57 -7.01 8.25
C SER A 59 -10.53 -5.94 8.55
N GLY A 60 -10.85 -4.67 8.30
CA GLY A 60 -9.94 -3.53 8.45
C GLY A 60 -9.57 -2.89 7.12
N ASN A 61 -8.54 -2.05 7.17
CA ASN A 61 -8.17 -1.15 6.09
C ASN A 61 -6.77 -1.48 5.57
N ILE A 62 -6.64 -1.55 4.24
CA ILE A 62 -5.34 -1.53 3.57
C ILE A 62 -5.11 -0.13 3.03
N MET A 63 -4.11 0.55 3.58
CA MET A 63 -3.69 1.88 3.16
C MET A 63 -2.44 1.76 2.28
N ILE A 64 -2.49 2.31 1.08
CA ILE A 64 -1.42 2.24 0.08
C ILE A 64 -0.98 3.66 -0.28
N GLN A 65 0.32 3.94 -0.19
CA GLN A 65 0.87 5.22 -0.61
C GLN A 65 2.22 5.03 -1.32
N LYS A 66 2.44 5.81 -2.36
CA LYS A 66 3.72 5.89 -3.07
C LYS A 66 4.59 6.97 -2.45
N HIS A 67 5.89 6.72 -2.37
CA HIS A 67 6.92 7.70 -2.05
C HIS A 67 8.08 7.48 -3.02
N ASP A 68 8.28 8.41 -3.94
CA ASP A 68 9.22 8.28 -5.06
C ASP A 68 9.00 6.98 -5.87
N SER A 69 9.96 6.07 -5.89
CA SER A 69 9.90 4.79 -6.61
C SER A 69 9.36 3.62 -5.76
N ILE A 70 9.08 3.85 -4.48
CA ILE A 70 8.62 2.82 -3.53
C ILE A 70 7.14 3.02 -3.24
N THR A 71 6.38 1.94 -3.22
CA THR A 71 5.00 1.93 -2.74
C THR A 71 4.91 1.10 -1.49
N VAL A 72 4.28 1.63 -0.46
CA VAL A 72 4.08 0.96 0.83
C VAL A 72 2.60 0.69 1.02
N ALA A 73 2.27 -0.52 1.46
CA ALA A 73 0.95 -0.89 1.91
C ALA A 73 0.99 -1.29 3.40
N VAL A 74 0.00 -0.83 4.16
CA VAL A 74 -0.20 -1.16 5.57
C VAL A 74 -1.60 -1.72 5.75
N HIS A 75 -1.71 -2.95 6.27
CA HIS A 75 -2.97 -3.53 6.67
C HIS A 75 -3.18 -3.30 8.18
N LYS A 76 -4.21 -2.53 8.51
CA LYS A 76 -4.56 -2.14 9.88
C LYS A 76 -5.99 -2.58 10.19
N LEU A 77 -6.19 -3.23 11.32
CA LEU A 77 -7.54 -3.60 11.78
C LEU A 77 -8.38 -2.34 12.06
N ALA A 78 -9.67 -2.39 11.73
CA ALA A 78 -10.64 -1.39 12.17
C ALA A 78 -10.73 -1.42 13.71
N SER A 79 -10.80 -0.24 14.34
CA SER A 79 -10.94 -0.10 15.80
C SER A 79 -12.39 -0.05 16.22
#